data_AF-A0A1Y1WQX8-F1
#
_entry.id   AF-A0A1Y1WQX8-F1
#
_cell.length_a   1.000
_cell.length_b   1.000
_cell.length_c   1.000
_cell.angle_alpha   90.00
_cell.angle_beta   90.00
_cell.angle_gamma   90.00
#
_symmetry.space_group_name_H-M   'P 1'
#
loop_
_entity.id
_entity.type
_entity.pdbx_description
1 polymer ?
#
loop_
_entity_poly.entity_id
_entity_poly.type
_entity_poly.pdbx_seq_one_letter_code
_entity_poly.pdbx_strand_id
1 'polypeptide(L)'
;MTAVLSSANSPAKPAVTTRVRNTSPIRPGQIAFEIGLGENEQAIVRTHHQTYYTMTLKKGLFGSKVKVYDAIGKKELFVAKSRAALGYIQVHSPCFETRLQFSRPASKSGVYGFEVHGEKYFWDYLHNSHLRCFVASTKTLVAQFQYNFDEDCRKVGQLVLAEQATQPHIQPFLILTALLFLKPKIWCSE
;
A
#
# COMPACT_ATOMS: atom_id res chain seq x y z
N MET A 1 30.77 48.74 37.07
CA MET A 1 29.36 49.04 36.72
C MET A 1 29.41 49.58 35.29
N THR A 2 28.80 49.00 34.27
CA THR A 2 27.50 48.32 34.20
C THR A 2 27.52 47.33 33.03
N ALA A 3 27.04 46.12 33.25
CA ALA A 3 26.90 45.07 32.25
C ALA A 3 25.73 45.39 31.30
N VAL A 4 25.91 45.17 30.00
CA VAL A 4 24.83 45.23 29.01
C VAL A 4 24.43 43.80 28.65
N LEU A 5 23.19 43.45 29.02
CA LEU A 5 22.53 42.18 28.79
C LEU A 5 22.24 41.98 27.29
N SER A 6 22.73 40.87 26.74
CA SER A 6 22.31 40.38 25.42
C SER A 6 21.04 39.55 25.57
N SER A 7 19.92 40.07 25.08
CA SER A 7 18.62 39.40 25.04
C SER A 7 18.56 38.47 23.82
N ALA A 8 18.66 37.16 24.06
CA ALA A 8 18.41 36.14 23.05
C ALA A 8 16.90 36.00 22.80
N ASN A 9 16.41 36.64 21.73
CA ASN A 9 15.07 36.36 21.20
C ASN A 9 15.10 35.01 20.48
N SER A 10 14.49 34.00 21.11
CA SER A 10 14.20 32.71 20.48
C SER A 10 13.17 32.90 19.35
N PRO A 11 13.43 32.43 18.11
CA PRO A 11 12.41 32.45 17.08
C PRO A 11 11.33 31.42 17.42
N ALA A 12 10.10 31.91 17.57
CA ALA A 12 8.91 31.09 17.73
C ALA A 12 8.83 30.08 16.56
N LYS A 13 8.68 28.79 16.91
CA LYS A 13 8.37 27.73 15.95
C LYS A 13 7.10 28.12 15.19
N PRO A 14 7.10 28.09 13.84
CA PRO A 14 5.87 28.32 13.10
C PRO A 14 4.88 27.19 13.43
N ALA A 15 3.68 27.59 13.84
CA ALA A 15 2.56 26.70 14.01
C ALA A 15 2.34 25.92 12.70
N VAL A 16 2.35 24.59 12.80
CA VAL A 16 2.06 23.69 11.69
C VAL A 16 0.58 23.84 11.37
N THR A 17 0.26 24.75 10.45
CA THR A 17 -1.07 24.87 9.86
C THR A 17 -1.34 23.57 9.11
N THR A 18 -2.18 22.72 9.68
CA THR A 18 -2.59 21.44 9.09
C THR A 18 -3.36 21.74 7.80
N ARG A 19 -2.67 21.65 6.66
CA ARG A 19 -3.29 21.81 5.33
C ARG A 19 -4.38 20.77 5.18
N VAL A 20 -5.57 21.24 4.85
CA VAL A 20 -6.76 20.41 4.58
C VAL A 20 -6.45 19.46 3.42
N ARG A 21 -6.63 18.16 3.68
CA ARG A 21 -6.42 17.02 2.78
C ARG A 21 -7.19 17.19 1.47
N ASN A 22 -6.50 17.23 0.32
CA ASN A 22 -7.12 17.11 -1.00
C ASN A 22 -7.29 15.62 -1.39
N THR A 23 -7.95 14.83 -0.55
CA THR A 23 -8.42 13.50 -0.95
C THR A 23 -9.80 13.64 -1.57
N SER A 24 -10.01 13.06 -2.75
CA SER A 24 -11.35 13.05 -3.36
C SER A 24 -12.34 12.42 -2.39
N PRO A 25 -13.55 12.99 -2.22
CA PRO A 25 -14.54 12.43 -1.30
C PRO A 25 -14.84 10.98 -1.68
N ILE A 26 -14.86 10.11 -0.68
CA ILE A 26 -15.22 8.70 -0.81
C ILE A 26 -16.66 8.65 -1.30
N ARG A 27 -16.92 7.97 -2.42
CA ARG A 27 -18.26 7.87 -2.99
C ARG A 27 -19.07 6.80 -2.24
N PRO A 28 -20.42 6.86 -2.27
CA PRO A 28 -21.25 5.75 -1.82
C PRO A 28 -20.81 4.42 -2.46
N GLY A 29 -20.78 3.34 -1.67
CA GLY A 29 -20.29 2.03 -2.12
C GLY A 29 -18.77 1.90 -2.21
N GLN A 30 -18.01 2.81 -1.57
CA GLN A 30 -16.56 2.72 -1.48
C GLN A 30 -16.09 2.63 -0.03
N ILE A 31 -15.01 1.88 0.18
CA ILE A 31 -14.32 1.75 1.46
C ILE A 31 -12.89 2.25 1.32
N ALA A 32 -12.48 3.13 2.21
CA ALA A 32 -11.12 3.62 2.26
C ALA A 32 -10.30 2.94 3.36
N PHE A 33 -9.16 2.36 2.94
CA PHE A 33 -8.15 1.82 3.83
C PHE A 33 -6.98 2.79 3.93
N GLU A 34 -6.72 3.27 5.13
CA GLU A 34 -5.48 3.95 5.47
C GLU A 34 -4.38 2.90 5.60
N ILE A 35 -3.26 3.15 4.93
CA ILE A 35 -2.07 2.32 5.03
C ILE A 35 -0.98 3.14 5.71
N GLY A 36 -0.65 2.76 6.94
CA GLY A 36 0.46 3.32 7.71
C GLY A 36 1.66 2.37 7.69
N LEU A 37 2.85 2.91 7.50
CA LEU A 37 4.09 2.14 7.57
C LEU A 37 4.85 2.47 8.86
N GLY A 38 5.13 1.42 9.63
CA GLY A 38 5.92 1.49 10.84
C GLY A 38 7.42 1.43 10.58
N GLU A 39 8.21 1.73 11.61
CA GLU A 39 9.68 1.81 11.55
C GLU A 39 10.34 0.44 11.29
N ASN A 40 9.66 -0.65 11.66
CA ASN A 40 10.20 -2.02 11.60
C ASN A 40 9.76 -2.80 10.35
N GLU A 41 9.64 -2.12 9.21
CA GLU A 41 9.15 -2.71 7.95
C GLU A 41 7.78 -3.40 8.07
N GLN A 42 6.95 -2.90 8.99
CA GLN A 42 5.57 -3.32 9.19
C GLN A 42 4.63 -2.35 8.51
N ALA A 43 3.52 -2.85 7.96
CA ALA A 43 2.41 -2.03 7.52
C ALA A 43 1.17 -2.36 8.34
N ILE A 44 0.41 -1.33 8.69
CA ILE A 44 -0.89 -1.44 9.33
C ILE A 44 -1.91 -0.91 8.33
N VAL A 45 -2.91 -1.74 8.05
CA VAL A 45 -4.00 -1.40 7.13
C VAL A 45 -5.28 -1.35 7.92
N ARG A 46 -5.88 -0.16 7.96
CA ARG A 46 -7.01 0.14 8.83
C ARG A 46 -8.03 1.02 8.14
N THR A 47 -9.26 0.96 8.61
CA THR A 47 -10.24 2.02 8.40
C THR A 47 -10.16 2.99 9.58
N HIS A 48 -10.99 4.03 9.60
CA HIS A 48 -11.04 4.98 10.71
C HIS A 48 -11.32 4.32 12.08
N HIS A 49 -12.01 3.17 12.10
CA HIS A 49 -12.49 2.54 13.32
C HIS A 49 -11.78 1.23 13.69
N GLN A 50 -11.07 0.61 12.73
CA GLN A 50 -10.61 -0.76 12.91
C GLN A 50 -9.40 -1.08 12.05
N THR A 51 -8.43 -1.78 12.64
CA THR A 51 -7.34 -2.42 11.92
C THR A 51 -7.82 -3.74 11.34
N TYR A 52 -7.68 -3.89 10.03
CA TYR A 52 -8.09 -5.10 9.29
C TYR A 52 -6.91 -6.01 9.03
N TYR A 53 -5.77 -5.45 8.63
CA TYR A 53 -4.61 -6.23 8.26
C TYR A 53 -3.34 -5.67 8.86
N THR A 54 -2.42 -6.58 9.14
CA THR A 54 -1.03 -6.23 9.41
C THR A 54 -0.14 -6.92 8.38
N MET A 55 0.94 -6.26 8.00
CA MET A 55 1.89 -6.78 7.05
C MET A 55 3.29 -6.72 7.64
N THR A 56 4.07 -7.76 7.40
CA THR A 56 5.45 -7.86 7.88
C THR A 56 6.35 -8.13 6.70
N LEU A 57 7.32 -7.24 6.47
CA LEU A 57 8.44 -7.52 5.60
C LEU A 57 9.53 -8.24 6.40
N LYS A 58 10.09 -9.29 5.81
CA LYS A 58 11.30 -9.95 6.27
C LYS A 58 12.29 -9.99 5.13
N LYS A 59 13.44 -9.35 5.32
CA LYS A 59 14.59 -9.48 4.42
C LYS A 59 15.43 -10.69 4.86
N GLY A 60 15.94 -11.43 3.89
CA GLY A 60 16.83 -12.56 4.13
C GLY A 60 17.74 -12.81 2.93
N LEU A 61 18.66 -13.74 3.08
CA LEU A 61 19.68 -14.07 2.07
C LEU A 61 19.08 -14.48 0.71
N PHE A 62 17.86 -15.04 0.70
CA PHE A 62 17.17 -15.51 -0.51
C PHE A 62 16.09 -14.54 -1.01
N GLY A 63 16.26 -13.25 -0.69
CA GLY A 63 15.37 -12.16 -1.08
C GLY A 63 14.32 -11.80 -0.03
N SER A 64 13.51 -10.80 -0.37
CA SER A 64 12.48 -10.23 0.49
C SER A 64 11.21 -11.09 0.51
N LYS A 65 10.62 -11.22 1.70
CA LYS A 65 9.34 -11.92 1.94
C LYS A 65 8.38 -10.98 2.67
N VAL A 66 7.21 -10.76 2.10
CA VAL A 66 6.10 -10.05 2.74
C VAL A 66 5.07 -11.06 3.17
N LYS A 67 4.52 -10.88 4.36
CA LYS A 67 3.39 -11.64 4.86
C LYS A 67 2.25 -10.70 5.22
N VAL A 68 1.03 -11.09 4.90
CA VAL A 68 -0.21 -10.38 5.24
C VAL A 68 -0.98 -11.23 6.23
N TYR A 69 -1.40 -10.61 7.32
CA TYR A 69 -2.15 -11.24 8.39
C TYR A 69 -3.48 -10.53 8.57
N ASP A 70 -4.52 -11.33 8.83
CA ASP A 70 -5.75 -10.81 9.43
C ASP A 70 -5.44 -10.29 10.84
N ALA A 71 -5.81 -9.05 11.14
CA ALA A 71 -5.44 -8.40 12.39
C ALA A 71 -6.17 -8.99 13.61
N ILE A 72 -7.36 -9.55 13.41
CA ILE A 72 -8.21 -10.07 14.49
C ILE A 72 -7.78 -11.49 14.85
N GLY A 73 -7.85 -12.40 13.89
CA GLY A 73 -7.54 -13.82 14.05
C GLY A 73 -6.05 -14.15 13.95
N LYS A 74 -5.19 -13.18 13.63
CA LYS A 74 -3.73 -13.36 13.39
C LYS A 74 -3.42 -14.44 12.34
N LYS A 75 -4.38 -14.72 11.46
CA LYS A 75 -4.27 -15.75 10.42
C LYS A 75 -3.43 -15.22 9.26
N GLU A 76 -2.47 -16.01 8.78
CA GLU A 76 -1.69 -15.67 7.59
C GLU A 76 -2.55 -15.80 6.33
N LEU A 77 -2.84 -14.68 5.68
CA LEU A 77 -3.69 -14.62 4.49
C LEU A 77 -2.88 -14.78 3.21
N PHE A 78 -1.75 -14.08 3.10
CA PHE A 78 -0.92 -14.08 1.91
C PHE A 78 0.57 -14.01 2.26
N VAL A 79 1.37 -14.59 1.37
CA VAL A 79 2.82 -14.52 1.38
C VAL A 79 3.28 -14.11 -0.01
N ALA A 80 3.99 -12.99 -0.11
CA ALA A 80 4.70 -12.59 -1.32
C ALA A 80 6.21 -12.78 -1.14
N LYS A 81 6.84 -13.51 -2.06
CA LYS A 81 8.29 -13.70 -2.10
C LYS A 81 8.85 -13.12 -3.38
N SER A 82 9.80 -12.20 -3.26
CA SER A 82 10.49 -11.64 -4.41
C SER A 82 11.31 -12.72 -5.12
N ARG A 83 11.20 -12.80 -6.44
CA ARG A 83 12.05 -13.60 -7.33
C ARG A 83 12.75 -12.65 -8.30
N ALA A 84 13.57 -11.77 -7.72
CA ALA A 84 14.19 -10.65 -8.43
C ALA A 84 14.86 -11.05 -9.76
N ALA A 85 15.68 -12.11 -9.75
CA ALA A 85 16.37 -12.62 -10.93
C ALA A 85 15.43 -13.13 -12.04
N LEU A 86 14.19 -13.49 -11.69
CA LEU A 86 13.18 -13.97 -12.64
C LEU A 86 12.16 -12.89 -13.03
N GLY A 87 12.29 -11.66 -12.51
CA GLY A 87 11.41 -10.54 -12.87
C GLY A 87 9.99 -10.60 -12.30
N TYR A 88 9.70 -11.49 -11.33
CA TYR A 88 8.36 -11.60 -10.74
C TYR A 88 8.38 -11.72 -9.21
N ILE A 89 7.20 -11.58 -8.62
CA ILE A 89 6.92 -11.77 -7.20
C ILE A 89 5.98 -12.97 -7.10
N GLN A 90 6.41 -14.01 -6.39
CA GLN A 90 5.56 -15.17 -6.17
C GLN A 90 4.61 -14.88 -5.01
N VAL A 91 3.31 -14.88 -5.27
CA VAL A 91 2.29 -14.70 -4.23
C VAL A 91 1.57 -16.03 -3.99
N HIS A 92 1.43 -16.39 -2.73
CA HIS A 92 0.74 -17.58 -2.28
C HIS A 92 -0.21 -17.24 -1.14
N SER A 93 -1.42 -17.80 -1.16
CA SER A 93 -2.33 -17.80 -0.03
C SER A 93 -2.55 -19.23 0.45
N PRO A 94 -2.17 -19.56 1.69
CA PRO A 94 -2.55 -20.85 2.28
C PRO A 94 -4.04 -20.90 2.60
N CYS A 95 -4.68 -19.75 2.85
CA CYS A 95 -6.11 -19.68 3.23
C CYS A 95 -7.07 -19.83 2.05
N PHE A 96 -6.67 -19.34 0.87
CA PHE A 96 -7.51 -19.32 -0.32
C PHE A 96 -7.04 -20.33 -1.38
N GLU A 97 -6.02 -21.13 -1.05
CA GLU A 97 -5.37 -22.10 -1.96
C GLU A 97 -4.85 -21.48 -3.27
N THR A 98 -4.59 -20.17 -3.25
CA THR A 98 -4.18 -19.41 -4.43
C THR A 98 -2.67 -19.38 -4.55
N ARG A 99 -2.16 -19.53 -5.78
CA ARG A 99 -0.77 -19.29 -6.13
C ARG A 99 -0.70 -18.55 -7.46
N LEU A 100 -0.02 -17.40 -7.47
CA LEU A 100 0.12 -16.58 -8.66
C LEU A 100 1.50 -15.96 -8.77
N GLN A 101 1.86 -15.61 -9.99
CA GLN A 101 3.07 -14.85 -10.28
C GLN A 101 2.63 -13.43 -10.61
N PHE A 102 3.04 -12.48 -9.78
CA PHE A 102 2.78 -11.07 -9.98
C PHE A 102 4.01 -10.42 -10.60
N SER A 103 3.87 -9.84 -11.79
CA SER A 103 4.98 -9.18 -12.48
C SER A 103 5.58 -8.08 -11.62
N ARG A 104 6.91 -8.02 -11.55
CA ARG A 104 7.60 -6.97 -10.79
C ARG A 104 7.41 -5.62 -11.51
N PRO A 105 7.01 -4.54 -10.79
CA PRO A 105 6.96 -3.21 -11.39
C PRO A 105 8.37 -2.73 -11.75
N ALA A 106 8.74 -2.76 -13.03
CA ALA A 106 10.09 -2.42 -13.49
C ALA A 106 10.23 -1.00 -14.08
N SER A 107 9.11 -0.34 -14.37
CA SER A 107 9.04 0.93 -15.11
C SER A 107 8.27 1.99 -14.32
N LYS A 108 8.38 3.25 -14.74
CA LYS A 108 7.59 4.37 -14.18
C LYS A 108 6.12 4.32 -14.57
N SER A 109 5.75 3.46 -15.51
CA SER A 109 4.36 3.25 -15.93
C SER A 109 4.18 1.83 -16.46
N GLY A 110 2.95 1.31 -16.42
CA GLY A 110 2.63 0.03 -17.02
C GLY A 110 1.28 -0.53 -16.62
N VAL A 111 0.88 -1.58 -17.33
CA VAL A 111 -0.33 -2.36 -17.05
C VAL A 111 0.08 -3.74 -16.54
N TYR A 112 -0.41 -4.13 -15.37
CA TYR A 112 -0.01 -5.37 -14.69
C TYR A 112 -1.23 -6.22 -14.39
N GLY A 113 -1.43 -7.25 -15.20
CA GLY A 113 -2.56 -8.18 -15.08
C GLY A 113 -2.35 -9.26 -14.03
N PHE A 114 -3.45 -9.73 -13.44
CA PHE A 114 -3.48 -10.88 -12.55
C PHE A 114 -4.88 -11.51 -12.53
N GLU A 115 -4.98 -12.75 -12.06
CA GLU A 115 -6.23 -13.49 -11.96
C GLU A 115 -6.41 -14.01 -10.54
N VAL A 116 -7.61 -13.85 -9.99
CA VAL A 116 -7.99 -14.31 -8.66
C VAL A 116 -9.36 -14.99 -8.78
N HIS A 117 -9.42 -16.29 -8.44
CA HIS A 117 -10.63 -17.12 -8.55
C HIS A 117 -11.34 -17.02 -9.91
N GLY A 118 -10.59 -16.98 -11.02
CA GLY A 118 -11.13 -16.93 -12.37
C GLY A 118 -11.47 -15.53 -12.90
N GLU A 119 -11.54 -14.51 -12.03
CA GLU A 119 -11.76 -13.13 -12.44
C GLU A 119 -10.42 -12.44 -12.74
N LYS A 120 -10.37 -11.72 -13.86
CA LYS A 120 -9.16 -11.04 -14.34
C LYS A 120 -9.19 -9.58 -13.96
N TYR A 121 -8.07 -9.10 -13.45
CA TYR A 121 -7.87 -7.72 -13.05
C TYR A 121 -6.60 -7.18 -13.67
N PHE A 122 -6.45 -5.86 -13.70
CA PHE A 122 -5.17 -5.23 -13.99
C PHE A 122 -4.97 -3.96 -13.19
N TRP A 123 -3.73 -3.72 -12.79
CA TRP A 123 -3.28 -2.42 -12.30
C TRP A 123 -2.81 -1.57 -13.47
N ASP A 124 -3.41 -0.39 -13.64
CA ASP A 124 -2.91 0.72 -14.44
C ASP A 124 -2.09 1.63 -13.52
N TYR A 125 -0.77 1.61 -13.71
CA TYR A 125 0.20 2.29 -12.87
C TYR A 125 0.89 3.41 -13.63
N LEU A 126 0.95 4.59 -13.02
CA LEU A 126 1.78 5.70 -13.42
C LEU A 126 2.41 6.35 -12.19
N HIS A 127 3.74 6.29 -12.12
CA HIS A 127 4.55 6.80 -11.01
C HIS A 127 4.23 8.26 -10.72
N ASN A 128 4.03 8.59 -9.44
CA ASN A 128 3.63 9.93 -8.97
C ASN A 128 2.36 10.48 -9.64
N SER A 129 1.48 9.64 -10.16
CA SER A 129 0.19 10.08 -10.69
C SER A 129 -0.93 9.23 -10.11
N HIS A 130 -0.93 7.93 -10.39
CA HIS A 130 -2.02 7.06 -9.98
C HIS A 130 -1.61 5.60 -9.95
N LEU A 131 -2.38 4.84 -9.17
CA LEU A 131 -2.41 3.40 -9.20
C LEU A 131 -3.88 2.98 -9.15
N ARG A 132 -4.40 2.46 -10.25
CA ARG A 132 -5.82 2.15 -10.45
C ARG A 132 -5.98 0.69 -10.83
N CYS A 133 -6.88 -0.03 -10.17
CA CYS A 133 -7.20 -1.42 -10.51
C CYS A 133 -8.56 -1.48 -11.19
N PHE A 134 -8.61 -2.21 -12.29
CA PHE A 134 -9.83 -2.44 -13.05
C PHE A 134 -10.09 -3.94 -13.17
N VAL A 135 -11.37 -4.29 -13.21
CA VAL A 135 -11.82 -5.60 -13.72
C VAL A 135 -11.58 -5.61 -15.22
N ALA A 136 -10.91 -6.64 -15.74
CA ALA A 136 -10.49 -6.69 -17.15
C ALA A 136 -11.67 -6.82 -18.11
N SER A 137 -12.68 -7.62 -17.73
CA SER A 137 -13.87 -7.90 -18.53
C SER A 137 -14.76 -6.67 -18.72
N THR A 138 -15.06 -5.96 -17.63
CA THR A 138 -16.00 -4.82 -17.61
C THR A 138 -15.32 -3.46 -17.67
N LYS A 139 -14.00 -3.40 -17.48
CA LYS A 139 -13.22 -2.16 -17.32
C LYS A 139 -13.70 -1.29 -16.15
N THR A 140 -14.38 -1.88 -15.17
CA THR A 140 -14.86 -1.18 -13.98
C THR A 140 -13.71 -0.93 -13.00
N LEU A 141 -13.54 0.31 -12.55
CA LEU A 141 -12.59 0.66 -11.49
C LEU A 141 -13.02 0.04 -10.16
N VAL A 142 -12.16 -0.78 -9.57
CA VAL A 142 -12.42 -1.49 -8.32
C VAL A 142 -11.49 -1.11 -7.19
N ALA A 143 -10.33 -0.54 -7.51
CA ALA A 143 -9.43 0.01 -6.50
C ALA A 143 -8.70 1.23 -7.06
N GLN A 144 -8.42 2.20 -6.20
CA GLN A 144 -7.54 3.30 -6.53
C GLN A 144 -6.75 3.72 -5.31
N PHE A 145 -5.44 3.85 -5.48
CA PHE A 145 -4.62 4.47 -4.47
C PHE A 145 -4.64 5.98 -4.62
N GLN A 146 -4.90 6.68 -3.53
CA GLN A 146 -4.84 8.12 -3.41
C GLN A 146 -3.60 8.52 -2.60
N TYR A 147 -2.82 9.44 -3.15
CA TYR A 147 -1.62 10.01 -2.52
C TYR A 147 -1.89 11.46 -2.16
N ASN A 148 -1.35 11.91 -1.02
CA ASN A 148 -1.07 13.33 -0.83
C ASN A 148 0.29 13.63 -1.46
N PHE A 149 0.31 14.49 -2.48
CA PHE A 149 1.55 14.93 -3.13
C PHE A 149 2.48 15.70 -2.18
N ASP A 150 1.91 16.31 -1.13
CA ASP A 150 2.62 17.10 -0.12
C ASP A 150 3.18 16.23 1.03
N GLU A 151 2.81 14.95 1.11
CA GLU A 151 3.31 14.03 2.12
C GLU A 151 4.28 13.03 1.49
N ASP A 152 5.26 12.56 2.27
CA ASP A 152 6.08 11.43 1.83
C ASP A 152 5.14 10.24 1.58
N CYS A 153 4.86 9.93 0.31
CA CYS A 153 4.07 8.78 -0.13
C CYS A 153 4.62 7.46 0.44
N ARG A 154 5.81 7.53 1.04
CA ARG A 154 6.43 6.48 1.81
C ARG A 154 5.96 6.35 3.26
N LYS A 155 5.02 7.13 3.77
CA LYS A 155 4.60 7.01 5.18
C LYS A 155 3.12 6.67 5.33
N VAL A 156 2.25 7.34 4.58
CA VAL A 156 0.80 7.16 4.66
C VAL A 156 0.20 7.30 3.26
N GLY A 157 -0.79 6.46 2.94
CA GLY A 157 -1.65 6.67 1.79
C GLY A 157 -2.97 5.93 1.94
N GLN A 158 -3.89 6.18 1.02
CA GLN A 158 -5.24 5.65 1.11
C GLN A 158 -5.56 4.78 -0.10
N LEU A 159 -5.90 3.52 0.14
CA LEU A 159 -6.44 2.64 -0.89
C LEU A 159 -7.97 2.67 -0.80
N VAL A 160 -8.63 3.19 -1.82
CA VAL A 160 -10.08 3.19 -1.93
C VAL A 160 -10.52 2.01 -2.77
N LEU A 161 -11.38 1.15 -2.20
CA LEU A 161 -11.95 -0.02 -2.86
C LEU A 161 -13.42 0.22 -3.16
N ALA A 162 -13.89 -0.27 -4.31
CA ALA A 162 -15.31 -0.44 -4.55
C ALA A 162 -15.85 -1.63 -3.73
N GLU A 163 -17.10 -1.57 -3.31
CA GLU A 163 -17.75 -2.58 -2.46
C GLU A 163 -17.60 -4.00 -3.02
N GLN A 164 -17.73 -4.20 -4.33
CA GLN A 164 -17.55 -5.52 -4.95
C GLN A 164 -16.14 -6.11 -4.79
N ALA A 165 -15.14 -5.29 -4.49
CA ALA A 165 -13.75 -5.71 -4.27
C ALA A 165 -13.40 -5.83 -2.77
N THR A 166 -14.40 -5.91 -1.90
CA THR A 166 -14.23 -6.11 -0.45
C THR A 166 -14.29 -7.59 -0.04
N GLN A 167 -14.44 -8.51 -1.00
CA GLN A 167 -14.52 -9.93 -0.71
C GLN A 167 -13.21 -10.44 -0.05
N PRO A 168 -13.29 -11.42 0.87
CA PRO A 168 -12.15 -11.82 1.72
C PRO A 168 -10.90 -12.27 0.97
N HIS A 169 -11.03 -12.78 -0.26
CA HIS A 169 -9.91 -13.27 -1.06
C HIS A 169 -9.26 -12.17 -1.92
N ILE A 170 -10.03 -11.16 -2.37
CA ILE A 170 -9.55 -10.12 -3.28
C ILE A 170 -9.06 -8.88 -2.53
N GLN A 171 -9.76 -8.46 -1.47
CA GLN A 171 -9.41 -7.27 -0.69
C GLN A 171 -7.96 -7.29 -0.18
N PRO A 172 -7.52 -8.28 0.61
CA PRO A 172 -6.13 -8.36 1.08
C PRO A 172 -5.12 -8.53 -0.06
N PHE A 173 -5.52 -9.11 -1.18
CA PHE A 173 -4.65 -9.25 -2.36
C PHE A 173 -4.42 -7.90 -3.07
N LEU A 174 -5.47 -7.10 -3.25
CA LEU A 174 -5.38 -5.74 -3.79
C LEU A 174 -4.54 -4.84 -2.89
N ILE A 175 -4.72 -4.95 -1.57
CA ILE A 175 -3.90 -4.23 -0.58
C ILE A 175 -2.42 -4.62 -0.70
N LEU A 176 -2.13 -5.92 -0.76
CA LEU A 176 -0.77 -6.43 -0.91
C LEU A 176 -0.12 -5.92 -2.19
N THR A 177 -0.77 -6.10 -3.33
CA THR A 177 -0.21 -5.71 -4.64
C THR A 177 -0.07 -4.20 -4.77
N ALA A 178 -1.02 -3.42 -4.24
CA ALA A 178 -0.88 -1.97 -4.16
C ALA A 178 0.37 -1.58 -3.38
N LEU A 179 0.56 -2.15 -2.18
CA LEU A 179 1.74 -1.86 -1.38
C LEU A 179 3.05 -2.25 -2.04
N LEU A 180 3.07 -3.33 -2.82
CA LEU A 180 4.23 -3.68 -3.63
C LEU A 180 4.57 -2.54 -4.59
N PHE A 181 3.63 -2.02 -5.40
CA PHE A 181 3.94 -0.89 -6.32
C PHE A 181 4.55 0.32 -5.62
N LEU A 182 4.00 0.70 -4.47
CA LEU A 182 4.34 1.97 -3.84
C LEU A 182 5.66 1.90 -3.11
N LYS A 183 6.10 0.68 -2.80
CA LYS A 183 7.25 0.43 -1.97
C LYS A 183 8.19 -0.54 -2.63
N PRO A 184 9.01 -0.05 -3.57
CA PRO A 184 10.11 -0.84 -4.12
C PRO A 184 10.97 -1.47 -3.04
N LYS A 185 11.26 -0.77 -1.93
CA LYS A 185 12.00 -1.31 -0.78
C LYS A 185 11.42 -2.59 -0.16
N ILE A 186 10.13 -2.85 -0.36
CA ILE A 186 9.46 -4.08 0.11
C ILE A 186 9.86 -5.30 -0.74
N TRP A 187 10.21 -5.12 -2.02
CA TRP A 187 10.53 -6.24 -2.94
C TRP A 187 11.87 -6.14 -3.66
N CYS A 188 12.54 -4.99 -3.61
CA CYS A 188 13.92 -4.81 -4.04
C CYS A 188 14.85 -5.39 -2.98
N SER A 189 15.66 -6.35 -3.41
CA SER A 189 16.93 -6.68 -2.78
C SER A 189 17.93 -5.60 -3.21
N GLU A 190 18.13 -4.59 -2.36
CA GLU A 190 19.34 -3.75 -2.41
C GLU A 190 20.50 -4.52 -1.77
#